data_AF-A0A4Y7SE99-F1
#
_entry.id   AF-A0A4Y7SE99-F1
#
_cell.length_a   1.000
_cell.length_b   1.000
_cell.length_c   1.000
_cell.angle_alpha   90.00
_cell.angle_beta   90.00
_cell.angle_gamma   90.00
#
_symmetry.space_group_name_H-M   'P 1'
#
loop_
_entity.id
_entity.type
_entity.pdbx_description
1 polymer ?
#
loop_
_entity_poly.entity_id
_entity_poly.type
_entity_poly.pdbx_seq_one_letter_code
_entity_poly.pdbx_strand_id
1 'polypeptide(L)'
;MHVQYTWLFGWFGEERERDVKINVICPATETHIRKYTKQSQVVVRETPELYREVVSAYIAAFPPSRTQWVENILNGLSEQSKILYSDKAFLILPDMKWDLKTISSLYLVAIVQDRSIRSLRDLQKSHLPLLNAIRTRAIGVASDKWGVGEDSLRLYVHYQPSYYHFHVHVVNANYEGGILGMMVGQAHLLDDIISLLETDASEGDGVLQRMTLTYSLGSHHALLREIQKHKGKST
;
A
#
# COMPACT_ATOMS: atom_id res chain seq x y z
N MET A 1 10.47 18.39 13.63
CA MET A 1 9.26 18.89 12.95
C MET A 1 8.50 17.69 12.39
N HIS A 2 7.20 17.59 12.65
CA HIS A 2 6.36 16.53 12.08
C HIS A 2 5.96 16.89 10.65
N VAL A 3 6.00 15.92 9.73
CA VAL A 3 5.50 16.11 8.36
C VAL A 3 3.98 16.18 8.42
N GLN A 4 3.41 17.23 7.84
CA GLN A 4 1.97 17.36 7.65
C GLN A 4 1.59 17.04 6.20
N TYR A 5 0.48 16.35 6.06
CA TYR A 5 -0.12 16.02 4.78
C TYR A 5 -1.46 16.75 4.70
N THR A 6 -1.64 17.57 3.66
CA THR A 6 -2.87 18.35 3.44
C THR A 6 -3.39 18.07 2.03
N TRP A 7 -4.70 17.87 1.93
CA TRP A 7 -5.38 17.59 0.66
C TRP A 7 -6.53 18.56 0.48
N LEU A 8 -6.60 19.16 -0.70
CA LEU A 8 -7.57 20.20 -1.03
C LEU A 8 -8.17 19.92 -2.42
N PHE A 9 -9.42 20.32 -2.60
CA PHE A 9 -10.05 20.44 -3.91
C PHE A 9 -10.12 21.91 -4.28
N GLY A 10 -9.70 22.25 -5.49
CA GLY A 10 -9.83 23.60 -6.06
C GLY A 10 -10.77 23.59 -7.27
N TRP A 11 -11.28 24.77 -7.62
CA TRP A 11 -12.09 25.00 -8.82
C TRP A 11 -11.80 26.38 -9.41
N PHE A 12 -11.84 26.49 -10.73
CA PHE A 12 -11.77 27.77 -11.44
C PHE A 12 -13.19 28.28 -11.77
N GLY A 13 -13.75 29.09 -10.88
CA GLY A 13 -15.08 29.73 -11.05
C GLY A 13 -16.23 28.98 -10.37
N GLU A 14 -17.27 29.71 -9.95
CA GLU A 14 -18.36 29.21 -9.10
C GLU A 14 -19.23 28.11 -9.73
N GLU A 15 -19.23 28.00 -11.07
CA GLU A 15 -20.10 27.07 -11.81
C GLU A 15 -19.42 25.76 -12.25
N ARG A 16 -18.13 25.55 -11.92
CA ARG A 16 -17.42 24.31 -12.29
C ARG A 16 -17.41 23.28 -11.16
N GLU A 17 -17.66 22.02 -11.52
CA GLU A 17 -17.31 20.89 -10.65
C GLU A 17 -15.79 20.83 -10.44
N ARG A 18 -15.37 20.30 -9.29
CA ARG A 18 -13.98 20.23 -8.82
C ARG A 18 -13.07 19.61 -9.90
N ASP A 19 -12.29 20.44 -10.60
CA ASP A 19 -11.44 20.01 -11.72
C ASP A 19 -9.95 19.88 -11.34
N VAL A 20 -9.56 20.32 -10.12
CA VAL A 20 -8.18 20.21 -9.63
C VAL A 20 -8.11 19.58 -8.25
N LYS A 21 -7.30 18.52 -8.15
CA LYS A 21 -6.89 17.92 -6.87
C LYS A 21 -5.49 18.39 -6.50
N ILE A 22 -5.34 18.97 -5.30
CA ILE A 22 -4.08 19.50 -4.80
C ILE A 22 -3.64 18.68 -3.58
N ASN A 23 -2.46 18.09 -3.68
CA ASN A 23 -1.80 17.38 -2.58
C ASN A 23 -0.58 18.17 -2.12
N VAL A 24 -0.53 18.53 -0.84
CA VAL A 24 0.58 19.31 -0.25
C VAL A 24 1.30 18.47 0.80
N ILE A 25 2.63 18.36 0.66
CA ILE A 25 3.52 17.70 1.63
C ILE A 25 4.45 18.76 2.19
N CYS A 26 4.29 19.11 3.47
CA CYS A 26 5.10 20.16 4.11
C CYS A 26 5.42 19.83 5.58
N PRO A 27 6.70 19.89 6.00
CA PRO A 27 7.89 20.03 5.15
C PRO A 27 8.13 18.77 4.30
N ALA A 28 8.49 18.98 3.02
CA ALA A 28 8.91 17.87 2.15
C ALA A 28 10.29 17.37 2.59
N THR A 29 10.45 16.04 2.65
CA THR A 29 11.73 15.41 2.95
C THR A 29 12.46 15.08 1.65
N GLU A 30 13.76 14.86 1.70
CA GLU A 30 14.53 14.41 0.54
C GLU A 30 13.97 13.10 -0.08
N THR A 31 13.39 12.21 0.76
CA THR A 31 12.68 11.02 0.29
C THR A 31 11.43 11.38 -0.53
N HIS A 32 10.69 12.40 -0.13
CA HIS A 32 9.53 12.87 -0.89
C HIS A 32 9.98 13.45 -2.25
N ILE A 33 11.00 14.31 -2.24
CA ILE A 33 11.53 14.92 -3.47
C ILE A 33 11.95 13.83 -4.44
N ARG A 34 12.82 12.90 -4.02
CA ARG A 34 13.30 11.80 -4.87
C ARG A 34 12.17 10.93 -5.42
N LYS A 35 11.10 10.69 -4.66
CA LYS A 35 9.97 9.88 -5.11
C LYS A 35 9.21 10.53 -6.28
N TYR A 36 9.02 11.85 -6.22
CA TYR A 36 8.24 12.59 -7.21
C TYR A 36 9.10 13.18 -8.35
N THR A 37 10.42 13.24 -8.21
CA THR A 37 11.32 13.58 -9.31
C THR A 37 11.25 12.52 -10.42
N LYS A 38 11.10 12.96 -11.67
CA LYS A 38 11.13 12.08 -12.85
C LYS A 38 12.45 11.30 -12.88
N GLN A 39 12.34 9.98 -13.00
CA GLN A 39 13.49 9.07 -12.99
C GLN A 39 13.17 7.80 -13.78
N SER A 40 14.21 7.11 -14.27
CA SER A 40 14.04 5.80 -14.92
C SER A 40 13.66 4.73 -13.91
N GLN A 41 12.96 3.69 -14.37
CA GLN A 41 12.61 2.53 -13.55
C GLN A 41 13.60 1.40 -13.79
N VAL A 42 13.96 0.70 -12.71
CA VAL A 42 14.84 -0.48 -12.72
C VAL A 42 14.07 -1.65 -12.15
N VAL A 43 13.99 -2.73 -12.91
CA VAL A 43 13.35 -3.98 -12.46
C VAL A 43 14.32 -4.74 -11.55
N VAL A 44 13.85 -5.05 -10.35
CA VAL A 44 14.55 -5.84 -9.33
C VAL A 44 13.87 -7.20 -9.23
N ARG A 45 14.67 -8.27 -9.17
CA ARG A 45 14.24 -9.63 -8.83
C ARG A 45 14.83 -9.96 -7.48
N GLU A 46 14.04 -9.81 -6.43
CA GLU A 46 14.45 -9.97 -5.04
C GLU A 46 14.26 -11.42 -4.60
N THR A 47 15.36 -12.16 -4.47
CA THR A 47 15.35 -13.50 -3.90
C THR A 47 15.15 -13.46 -2.38
N PRO A 48 14.80 -14.57 -1.73
CA PRO A 48 14.75 -14.65 -0.26
C PRO A 48 16.05 -14.22 0.41
N GLU A 49 17.20 -14.56 -0.19
CA GLU A 49 18.53 -14.20 0.29
C GLU A 49 18.71 -12.67 0.24
N LEU A 50 18.39 -12.04 -0.90
CA LEU A 50 18.48 -10.59 -1.03
C LEU A 50 17.54 -9.88 -0.05
N TYR A 51 16.36 -10.44 0.21
CA TYR A 51 15.46 -9.92 1.23
C TYR A 51 16.10 -9.98 2.61
N ARG A 52 16.60 -11.16 3.03
CA ARG A 52 17.22 -11.35 4.35
C ARG A 52 18.44 -10.46 4.54
N GLU A 53 19.30 -10.34 3.54
CA GLU A 53 20.60 -9.67 3.67
C GLU A 53 20.54 -8.15 3.47
N VAL A 54 19.58 -7.65 2.69
CA VAL A 54 19.53 -6.22 2.31
C VAL A 54 18.20 -5.59 2.67
N VAL A 55 17.09 -6.14 2.16
CA VAL A 55 15.80 -5.46 2.21
C VAL A 55 15.24 -5.42 3.63
N SER A 56 15.38 -6.50 4.40
CA SER A 56 14.93 -6.58 5.78
C SER A 56 15.60 -5.51 6.65
N ALA A 57 16.91 -5.32 6.51
CA ALA A 57 17.69 -4.31 7.20
C ALA A 57 17.30 -2.89 6.77
N TYR A 58 17.06 -2.68 5.46
CA TYR A 58 16.55 -1.42 4.94
C TYR A 58 15.19 -1.05 5.56
N ILE A 59 14.28 -2.03 5.70
CA ILE A 59 12.98 -1.83 6.33
C ILE A 59 13.14 -1.51 7.82
N ALA A 60 13.98 -2.26 8.53
CA ALA A 60 14.23 -2.07 9.96
C ALA A 60 14.87 -0.72 10.30
N ALA A 61 15.60 -0.12 9.35
CA ALA A 61 16.24 1.19 9.53
C ALA A 61 15.25 2.38 9.45
N PHE A 62 13.99 2.18 9.06
CA PHE A 62 13.03 3.28 9.04
C PHE A 62 12.68 3.73 10.47
N PRO A 63 12.69 5.04 10.74
CA PRO A 63 12.23 5.54 12.02
C PRO A 63 10.71 5.34 12.15
N PRO A 64 10.19 5.09 13.37
CA PRO A 64 8.75 4.92 13.61
C PRO A 64 7.89 6.09 13.10
N SER A 65 8.48 7.29 13.05
CA SER A 65 7.82 8.49 12.51
C SER A 65 7.34 8.35 11.06
N ARG A 66 7.88 7.42 10.27
CA ARG A 66 7.48 7.14 8.89
C ARG A 66 6.05 6.60 8.78
N THR A 67 5.57 5.90 9.80
CA THR A 67 4.21 5.34 9.86
C THR A 67 3.37 6.02 10.94
N GLN A 68 3.82 7.15 11.50
CA GLN A 68 3.10 7.85 12.57
C GLN A 68 1.66 8.22 12.20
N TRP A 69 1.42 8.60 10.95
CA TRP A 69 0.06 8.91 10.50
C TRP A 69 -0.85 7.67 10.52
N VAL A 70 -0.31 6.48 10.26
CA VAL A 70 -1.04 5.20 10.39
C VAL A 70 -1.37 4.96 11.85
N GLU A 71 -0.37 5.10 12.74
CA GLU A 71 -0.56 4.95 14.19
C GLU A 71 -1.60 5.93 14.74
N ASN A 72 -1.63 7.17 14.25
CA ASN A 72 -2.63 8.14 14.67
C ASN A 72 -4.05 7.71 14.29
N ILE A 73 -4.24 7.06 13.14
CA ILE A 73 -5.54 6.52 12.74
C ILE A 73 -5.90 5.32 13.63
N LEU A 74 -4.98 4.36 13.79
CA LEU A 74 -5.22 3.14 14.57
C LEU A 74 -5.49 3.43 16.05
N ASN A 75 -4.86 4.46 16.62
CA ASN A 75 -4.99 4.84 18.03
C ASN A 75 -6.11 5.86 18.31
N GLY A 76 -6.97 6.16 17.32
CA GLY A 76 -8.11 7.04 17.56
C GLY A 76 -7.82 8.53 17.47
N LEU A 77 -6.62 8.94 17.07
CA LEU A 77 -6.15 10.33 17.14
C LEU A 77 -6.48 11.16 15.89
N SER A 78 -6.66 10.52 14.73
CA SER A 78 -6.94 11.21 13.46
C SER A 78 -7.88 10.43 12.55
N GLU A 79 -8.59 11.12 11.65
CA GLU A 79 -9.45 10.53 10.60
C GLU A 79 -10.62 9.66 11.09
N GLN A 80 -10.96 9.73 12.38
CA GLN A 80 -11.97 8.85 12.98
C GLN A 80 -13.36 8.99 12.37
N SER A 81 -13.75 10.19 11.96
CA SER A 81 -15.03 10.44 11.30
C SER A 81 -15.12 9.86 9.88
N LYS A 82 -13.98 9.47 9.27
CA LYS A 82 -13.92 8.88 7.93
C LYS A 82 -13.94 7.36 7.94
N ILE A 83 -13.80 6.73 9.10
CA ILE A 83 -13.78 5.27 9.23
C ILE A 83 -15.14 4.71 8.80
N LEU A 84 -15.11 3.75 7.87
CA LEU A 84 -16.29 3.10 7.30
C LEU A 84 -16.55 1.75 7.96
N TYR A 85 -15.49 1.11 8.45
CA TYR A 85 -15.52 -0.14 9.20
C TYR A 85 -14.31 -0.18 10.13
N SER A 86 -14.46 -0.72 11.33
CA SER A 86 -13.35 -1.00 12.21
C SER A 86 -13.70 -2.15 13.16
N ASP A 87 -12.73 -3.03 13.37
CA ASP A 87 -12.76 -4.03 14.43
C ASP A 87 -11.36 -4.16 15.07
N LYS A 88 -11.17 -5.24 15.84
CA LYS A 88 -9.91 -5.54 16.53
C LYS A 88 -8.77 -5.95 15.59
N ALA A 89 -9.07 -6.31 14.34
CA ALA A 89 -8.13 -6.85 13.37
C ALA A 89 -7.73 -5.82 12.31
N PHE A 90 -8.66 -4.99 11.83
CA PHE A 90 -8.39 -3.94 10.84
C PHE A 90 -9.46 -2.84 10.84
N LEU A 91 -9.19 -1.78 10.07
CA LEU A 91 -10.18 -0.75 9.74
C LEU A 91 -10.15 -0.44 8.25
N ILE A 92 -11.25 0.12 7.74
CA ILE A 92 -11.40 0.56 6.35
C ILE A 92 -11.81 2.04 6.36
N LEU A 93 -11.13 2.83 5.53
CA LEU A 93 -11.45 4.24 5.31
C LEU A 93 -11.15 4.63 3.85
N PRO A 94 -11.67 5.76 3.36
CA PRO A 94 -11.30 6.27 2.05
C PRO A 94 -9.81 6.60 1.96
N ASP A 95 -9.17 6.19 0.86
CA ASP A 95 -7.79 6.55 0.57
C ASP A 95 -7.71 8.03 0.15
N MET A 96 -6.60 8.67 0.51
CA MET A 96 -6.33 10.07 0.13
C MET A 96 -6.38 10.33 -1.38
N LYS A 97 -6.27 9.30 -2.23
CA LYS A 97 -6.35 9.39 -3.69
C LYS A 97 -7.77 9.59 -4.21
N TRP A 98 -8.81 9.25 -3.45
CA TRP A 98 -10.19 9.43 -3.88
C TRP A 98 -10.73 10.84 -3.58
N ASP A 99 -11.76 11.26 -4.31
CA ASP A 99 -12.46 12.54 -4.12
C ASP A 99 -13.76 12.43 -3.30
N LEU A 100 -14.13 11.20 -2.91
CA LEU A 100 -15.37 10.82 -2.25
C LEU A 100 -16.64 11.09 -3.07
N LYS A 101 -16.50 11.35 -4.36
CA LYS A 101 -17.60 11.72 -5.25
C LYS A 101 -17.66 10.82 -6.49
N THR A 102 -16.55 10.73 -7.20
CA THR A 102 -16.46 10.05 -8.49
C THR A 102 -16.31 8.55 -8.26
N ILE A 103 -17.39 7.80 -8.42
CA ILE A 103 -17.45 6.35 -8.12
C ILE A 103 -16.49 5.51 -8.97
N SER A 104 -16.30 5.87 -10.24
CA SER A 104 -15.30 5.23 -11.11
C SER A 104 -13.87 5.39 -10.59
N SER A 105 -13.65 6.36 -9.68
CA SER A 105 -12.39 6.55 -8.99
C SER A 105 -12.38 6.13 -7.52
N LEU A 106 -13.41 5.39 -7.08
CA LEU A 106 -13.51 4.89 -5.71
C LEU A 106 -12.22 4.20 -5.30
N TYR A 107 -11.67 4.66 -4.19
CA TYR A 107 -10.41 4.17 -3.64
C TYR A 107 -10.53 4.18 -2.12
N LEU A 108 -10.57 2.99 -1.53
CA LEU A 108 -10.49 2.77 -0.09
C LEU A 108 -9.18 2.07 0.25
N VAL A 109 -8.84 2.10 1.52
CA VAL A 109 -7.71 1.34 2.07
C VAL A 109 -8.15 0.61 3.34
N ALA A 110 -7.79 -0.66 3.43
CA ALA A 110 -7.88 -1.42 4.68
C ALA A 110 -6.51 -1.41 5.36
N ILE A 111 -6.47 -1.03 6.64
CA ILE A 111 -5.24 -0.95 7.44
C ILE A 111 -5.38 -1.92 8.61
N VAL A 112 -4.42 -2.84 8.75
CA VAL A 112 -4.45 -3.84 9.81
C VAL A 112 -4.05 -3.26 11.16
N GLN A 113 -4.58 -3.82 12.24
CA GLN A 113 -4.23 -3.45 13.61
C GLN A 113 -2.89 -4.07 14.06
N ASP A 114 -2.43 -5.15 13.43
CA ASP A 114 -1.17 -5.80 13.78
C ASP A 114 0.02 -5.04 13.20
N ARG A 115 0.88 -4.49 14.08
CA ARG A 115 2.09 -3.72 13.71
C ARG A 115 3.23 -4.61 13.22
N SER A 116 3.17 -5.92 13.48
CA SER A 116 4.23 -6.86 13.07
C SER A 116 4.19 -7.16 11.56
N ILE A 117 3.02 -6.98 10.92
CA ILE A 117 2.85 -7.19 9.48
C ILE A 117 3.23 -5.92 8.74
N ARG A 118 4.44 -5.86 8.18
CA ARG A 118 4.98 -4.65 7.54
C ARG A 118 4.79 -4.66 6.03
N SER A 119 4.77 -5.84 5.41
CA SER A 119 4.70 -6.00 3.96
C SER A 119 4.19 -7.38 3.54
N LEU A 120 4.16 -7.62 2.23
CA LEU A 120 3.84 -8.92 1.63
C LEU A 120 4.71 -10.08 2.19
N ARG A 121 5.96 -9.81 2.56
CA ARG A 121 6.91 -10.83 3.08
C ARG A 121 6.55 -11.37 4.46
N ASP A 122 5.76 -10.63 5.24
CA ASP A 122 5.38 -11.03 6.60
C ASP A 122 4.11 -11.90 6.63
N LEU A 123 3.39 -11.98 5.51
CA LEU A 123 2.18 -12.80 5.41
C LEU A 123 2.50 -14.31 5.42
N GLN A 124 1.61 -15.05 6.04
CA GLN A 124 1.71 -16.49 6.34
C GLN A 124 0.30 -17.08 6.37
N LYS A 125 0.19 -18.42 6.37
CA LYS A 125 -1.09 -19.14 6.42
C LYS A 125 -1.99 -18.72 7.59
N SER A 126 -1.40 -18.42 8.75
CA SER A 126 -2.12 -17.94 9.94
C SER A 126 -2.88 -16.63 9.70
N HIS A 127 -2.51 -15.85 8.67
CA HIS A 127 -3.16 -14.61 8.29
C HIS A 127 -4.35 -14.80 7.33
N LEU A 128 -4.63 -16.02 6.85
CA LEU A 128 -5.77 -16.29 5.95
C LEU A 128 -7.12 -15.77 6.49
N PRO A 129 -7.47 -15.95 7.79
CA PRO A 129 -8.71 -15.39 8.33
C PRO A 129 -8.77 -13.86 8.22
N LEU A 130 -7.66 -13.17 8.46
CA LEU A 130 -7.55 -11.72 8.35
C LEU A 130 -7.76 -11.26 6.90
N LEU A 131 -7.06 -11.88 5.94
CA LEU A 131 -7.14 -11.51 4.53
C LEU A 131 -8.54 -11.75 3.95
N ASN A 132 -9.16 -12.89 4.27
CA ASN A 132 -10.53 -13.20 3.88
C ASN A 132 -11.53 -12.22 4.50
N ALA A 133 -11.37 -11.86 5.78
CA ALA A 133 -12.22 -10.87 6.44
C ALA A 133 -12.08 -9.48 5.79
N ILE A 134 -10.86 -9.05 5.44
CA ILE A 134 -10.64 -7.80 4.70
C ILE A 134 -11.38 -7.83 3.37
N ARG A 135 -11.24 -8.90 2.58
CA ARG A 135 -11.93 -9.04 1.28
C ARG A 135 -13.43 -8.87 1.44
N THR A 136 -14.05 -9.70 2.29
CA THR A 136 -15.51 -9.70 2.50
C THR A 136 -16.02 -8.35 3.02
N ARG A 137 -15.34 -7.76 4.01
CA ARG A 137 -15.78 -6.47 4.60
C ARG A 137 -15.58 -5.31 3.66
N ALA A 138 -14.49 -5.28 2.89
CA ALA A 138 -14.24 -4.22 1.91
C ALA A 138 -15.30 -4.20 0.81
N ILE A 139 -15.66 -5.37 0.28
CA ILE A 139 -16.74 -5.52 -0.72
C ILE A 139 -18.07 -5.07 -0.12
N GLY A 140 -18.41 -5.52 1.08
CA GLY A 140 -19.65 -5.11 1.76
C GLY A 140 -19.73 -3.60 1.97
N VAL A 141 -18.66 -2.98 2.48
CA VAL A 141 -18.60 -1.52 2.68
C VAL A 141 -18.80 -0.76 1.36
N ALA A 142 -18.17 -1.21 0.28
CA ALA A 142 -18.28 -0.58 -1.03
C ALA A 142 -19.70 -0.70 -1.62
N SER A 143 -20.30 -1.87 -1.47
CA SER A 143 -21.67 -2.17 -1.92
C SER A 143 -22.70 -1.36 -1.12
N ASP A 144 -22.63 -1.39 0.21
CA ASP A 144 -23.61 -0.74 1.09
C ASP A 144 -23.62 0.78 0.94
N LYS A 145 -22.44 1.40 0.78
CA LYS A 145 -22.32 2.87 0.73
C LYS A 145 -22.46 3.45 -0.66
N TRP A 146 -22.04 2.72 -1.71
CA TRP A 146 -21.93 3.27 -3.06
C TRP A 146 -22.51 2.37 -4.16
N GLY A 147 -23.12 1.24 -3.80
CA GLY A 147 -23.69 0.31 -4.78
C GLY A 147 -22.66 -0.36 -5.69
N VAL A 148 -21.38 -0.35 -5.31
CA VAL A 148 -20.30 -0.96 -6.10
C VAL A 148 -20.20 -2.43 -5.74
N GLY A 149 -20.52 -3.30 -6.70
CA GLY A 149 -20.46 -4.75 -6.55
C GLY A 149 -19.03 -5.30 -6.49
N GLU A 150 -18.91 -6.56 -6.08
CA GLU A 150 -17.65 -7.31 -6.03
C GLU A 150 -16.94 -7.37 -7.39
N ASP A 151 -17.70 -7.58 -8.46
CA ASP A 151 -17.25 -7.63 -9.85
C ASP A 151 -16.63 -6.32 -10.35
N SER A 152 -16.87 -5.24 -9.62
CA SER A 152 -16.43 -3.88 -9.94
C SER A 152 -15.28 -3.41 -9.05
N LEU A 153 -14.66 -4.31 -8.28
CA LEU A 153 -13.56 -3.98 -7.37
C LEU A 153 -12.29 -4.76 -7.68
N ARG A 154 -11.16 -4.08 -7.54
CA ARG A 154 -9.82 -4.64 -7.54
C ARG A 154 -9.21 -4.46 -6.16
N LEU A 155 -8.94 -5.58 -5.48
CA LEU A 155 -8.28 -5.59 -4.18
C LEU A 155 -6.84 -6.05 -4.33
N TYR A 156 -5.89 -5.26 -3.85
CA TYR A 156 -4.46 -5.57 -4.03
C TYR A 156 -3.54 -4.96 -2.97
N VAL A 157 -2.36 -5.53 -2.84
CA VAL A 157 -1.28 -5.08 -1.96
C VAL A 157 -0.10 -4.62 -2.81
N HIS A 158 0.60 -3.56 -2.38
CA HIS A 158 1.84 -3.14 -3.04
C HIS A 158 3.06 -3.89 -2.52
N TYR A 159 3.99 -4.22 -3.42
CA TYR A 159 5.36 -4.60 -3.07
C TYR A 159 6.38 -3.97 -4.03
N GLN A 160 7.30 -3.10 -3.60
CA GLN A 160 7.45 -2.55 -2.24
C GLN A 160 6.34 -1.52 -1.92
N PRO A 161 5.84 -1.46 -0.66
CA PRO A 161 4.86 -0.47 -0.27
C PRO A 161 5.52 0.91 -0.04
N SER A 162 4.72 1.98 -0.12
CA SER A 162 5.22 3.34 0.17
C SER A 162 5.50 3.59 1.66
N TYR A 163 4.91 2.78 2.54
CA TYR A 163 5.10 2.77 3.99
C TYR A 163 4.94 1.32 4.47
N TYR A 164 5.76 0.91 5.44
CA TYR A 164 5.87 -0.48 5.89
C TYR A 164 4.93 -0.75 7.07
N HIS A 165 3.64 -0.72 6.78
CA HIS A 165 2.55 -1.19 7.63
C HIS A 165 1.53 -1.82 6.69
N PHE A 166 1.15 -3.07 6.91
CA PHE A 166 0.36 -3.81 5.93
C PHE A 166 -1.00 -3.16 5.67
N HIS A 167 -1.33 -3.01 4.39
CA HIS A 167 -2.57 -2.40 3.94
C HIS A 167 -3.01 -2.99 2.61
N VAL A 168 -4.32 -3.03 2.40
CA VAL A 168 -4.95 -3.50 1.16
C VAL A 168 -5.64 -2.32 0.50
N HIS A 169 -5.34 -2.10 -0.77
CA HIS A 169 -6.05 -1.14 -1.61
C HIS A 169 -7.33 -1.78 -2.14
N VAL A 170 -8.44 -1.05 -2.05
CA VAL A 170 -9.76 -1.48 -2.54
C VAL A 170 -10.21 -0.43 -3.55
N VAL A 171 -10.19 -0.77 -4.83
CA VAL A 171 -10.27 0.22 -5.91
C VAL A 171 -11.33 -0.17 -6.92
N ASN A 172 -12.09 0.79 -7.44
CA ASN A 172 -12.99 0.51 -8.55
C ASN A 172 -12.21 -0.07 -9.74
N ALA A 173 -12.74 -1.12 -10.37
CA ALA A 173 -12.11 -1.79 -11.50
C ALA A 173 -11.83 -0.82 -12.68
N ASN A 174 -12.66 0.22 -12.82
CA ASN A 174 -12.59 1.27 -13.83
C ASN A 174 -11.71 2.46 -13.43
N TYR A 175 -10.98 2.40 -12.31
CA TYR A 175 -10.10 3.48 -11.91
C TYR A 175 -8.94 3.62 -12.89
N GLU A 176 -8.83 4.80 -13.53
CA GLU A 176 -7.75 5.13 -14.46
C GLU A 176 -6.62 5.95 -13.81
N GLY A 177 -6.86 6.46 -12.60
CA GLY A 177 -5.85 7.23 -11.87
C GLY A 177 -4.69 6.34 -11.40
N GLY A 178 -3.47 6.85 -11.38
CA GLY A 178 -2.36 6.18 -10.69
C GLY A 178 -1.97 4.80 -11.24
N ILE A 179 -2.00 4.62 -12.56
CA ILE A 179 -1.65 3.38 -13.30
C ILE A 179 -0.43 2.66 -12.72
N LEU A 180 0.62 3.41 -12.36
CA LEU A 180 1.87 2.85 -11.81
C LEU A 180 1.67 1.97 -10.57
N GLY A 181 0.70 2.30 -9.69
CA GLY A 181 0.43 1.51 -8.49
C GLY A 181 -0.26 0.18 -8.78
N MET A 182 -1.02 0.09 -9.87
CA MET A 182 -1.77 -1.10 -10.28
C MET A 182 -1.00 -1.97 -11.30
N MET A 183 0.22 -1.59 -11.66
CA MET A 183 1.02 -2.36 -12.62
C MET A 183 1.43 -3.71 -12.05
N VAL A 184 1.52 -4.71 -12.93
CA VAL A 184 2.17 -5.99 -12.62
C VAL A 184 3.58 -5.77 -12.12
N GLY A 185 3.96 -6.50 -11.07
CA GLY A 185 5.22 -6.31 -10.35
C GLY A 185 5.20 -5.15 -9.36
N GLN A 186 4.10 -4.41 -9.21
CA GLN A 186 3.90 -3.48 -8.10
C GLN A 186 2.68 -3.89 -7.27
N ALA A 187 1.56 -4.18 -7.94
CA ALA A 187 0.35 -4.70 -7.31
C ALA A 187 0.33 -6.24 -7.32
N HIS A 188 -0.06 -6.81 -6.19
CA HIS A 188 -0.37 -8.22 -6.01
C HIS A 188 -1.83 -8.34 -5.59
N LEU A 189 -2.67 -9.03 -6.38
CA LEU A 189 -4.08 -9.19 -6.07
C LEU A 189 -4.27 -9.92 -4.73
N LEU A 190 -5.23 -9.47 -3.93
CA LEU A 190 -5.51 -10.08 -2.64
C LEU A 190 -5.92 -11.55 -2.79
N ASP A 191 -6.72 -11.88 -3.81
CA ASP A 191 -7.16 -13.24 -4.09
C ASP A 191 -6.00 -14.16 -4.48
N ASP A 192 -5.06 -13.67 -5.29
CA ASP A 192 -3.85 -14.42 -5.64
C ASP A 192 -3.00 -14.70 -4.39
N ILE A 193 -2.87 -13.72 -3.50
CA ILE A 193 -2.14 -13.88 -2.23
C ILE A 193 -2.83 -14.93 -1.34
N ILE A 194 -4.15 -14.86 -1.21
CA ILE A 194 -4.94 -15.84 -0.44
C ILE A 194 -4.75 -17.25 -1.03
N SER A 195 -4.90 -17.39 -2.34
CA SER A 195 -4.74 -18.67 -3.04
C SER A 195 -3.31 -19.24 -2.91
N LEU A 196 -2.28 -18.38 -3.01
CA LEU A 196 -0.89 -18.77 -2.79
C LEU A 196 -0.67 -19.30 -1.36
N LEU A 197 -1.27 -18.67 -0.36
CA LEU A 197 -1.14 -19.09 1.04
C LEU A 197 -1.92 -20.39 1.31
N GLU A 198 -3.11 -20.55 0.72
CA GLU A 198 -3.93 -21.77 0.84
C GLU A 198 -3.26 -22.99 0.20
N THR A 199 -2.58 -22.78 -0.94
CA THR A 199 -1.92 -23.85 -1.71
C THR A 199 -0.50 -24.14 -1.24
N ASP A 200 0.07 -23.31 -0.36
CA ASP A 200 1.40 -23.56 0.20
C ASP A 200 1.38 -24.86 1.02
N ALA A 201 2.17 -25.86 0.64
CA ALA A 201 2.29 -27.11 1.38
C ALA A 201 3.43 -27.10 2.41
N SER A 202 4.16 -25.99 2.54
CA SER A 202 5.30 -25.91 3.46
C SER A 202 4.86 -25.85 4.92
N GLU A 203 5.63 -26.54 5.76
CA GLU A 203 5.58 -26.50 7.23
C GLU A 203 6.64 -25.54 7.83
N GLY A 204 7.51 -24.96 6.99
CA GLY A 204 8.57 -24.04 7.38
C GLY A 204 8.25 -22.58 7.02
N ASP A 205 9.25 -21.84 6.54
CA ASP A 205 9.07 -20.48 6.01
C ASP A 205 7.90 -20.44 5.01
N GLY A 206 7.02 -19.45 5.10
CA GLY A 206 5.83 -19.35 4.24
C GLY A 206 6.18 -19.04 2.77
N VAL A 207 5.29 -19.35 1.82
CA VAL A 207 5.55 -19.20 0.37
C VAL A 207 6.05 -17.81 -0.01
N LEU A 208 5.49 -16.75 0.58
CA LEU A 208 5.89 -15.37 0.29
C LEU A 208 7.29 -15.03 0.82
N GLN A 209 7.81 -15.77 1.79
CA GLN A 209 9.19 -15.66 2.26
C GLN A 209 10.15 -16.39 1.31
N ARG A 210 9.70 -17.47 0.64
CA ARG A 210 10.50 -18.29 -0.28
C ARG A 210 10.49 -17.81 -1.73
N MET A 211 9.48 -17.05 -2.14
CA MET A 211 9.36 -16.56 -3.52
C MET A 211 10.43 -15.52 -3.88
N THR A 212 10.83 -15.51 -5.15
CA THR A 212 11.48 -14.33 -5.73
C THR A 212 10.39 -13.32 -6.12
N LEU A 213 10.41 -12.14 -5.50
CA LEU A 213 9.46 -11.07 -5.80
C LEU A 213 10.08 -10.10 -6.80
N THR A 214 9.37 -9.82 -7.89
CA THR A 214 9.83 -8.91 -8.94
C THR A 214 9.09 -7.59 -8.84
N TYR A 215 9.82 -6.48 -8.74
CA TYR A 215 9.25 -5.14 -8.66
C TYR A 215 10.11 -4.06 -9.29
N SER A 216 9.52 -2.90 -9.54
CA SER A 216 10.23 -1.75 -10.13
C SER A 216 10.62 -0.74 -9.06
N LEU A 217 11.87 -0.26 -9.12
CA LEU A 217 12.33 0.87 -8.31
C LEU A 217 12.78 2.00 -9.23
N GLY A 218 12.47 3.23 -8.84
CA GLY A 218 13.07 4.41 -9.46
C GLY A 218 14.60 4.44 -9.25
N SER A 219 15.36 4.95 -10.22
CA SER A 219 16.81 5.01 -10.16
C SER A 219 17.37 5.80 -8.96
N HIS A 220 16.58 6.68 -8.36
CA HIS A 220 16.95 7.44 -7.16
C HIS A 220 16.46 6.79 -5.85
N HIS A 221 15.74 5.67 -5.93
CA HIS A 221 15.18 4.99 -4.76
C HIS A 221 16.30 4.49 -3.83
N ALA A 222 16.15 4.70 -2.52
CA ALA A 222 17.21 4.38 -1.56
C ALA A 222 17.49 2.86 -1.49
N LEU A 223 16.45 2.03 -1.53
CA LEU A 223 16.62 0.57 -1.57
C LEU A 223 17.46 0.09 -2.77
N LEU A 224 17.32 0.72 -3.95
CA LEU A 224 18.09 0.31 -5.12
C LEU A 224 19.60 0.50 -4.88
N ARG A 225 19.98 1.57 -4.19
CA ARG A 225 21.38 1.84 -3.83
C ARG A 225 21.93 0.78 -2.89
N GLU A 226 21.14 0.35 -1.90
CA GLU A 226 21.56 -0.70 -0.97
C GLU A 226 21.72 -2.05 -1.68
N ILE A 227 20.81 -2.38 -2.60
CA ILE A 227 20.93 -3.59 -3.43
C ILE A 227 22.18 -3.54 -4.32
N GLN A 228 22.48 -2.40 -4.95
CA GLN A 228 23.66 -2.24 -5.80
C GLN A 228 24.97 -2.34 -5.00
N LYS A 229 25.03 -1.73 -3.81
CA LYS A 229 26.19 -1.86 -2.90
C LYS A 229 26.44 -3.30 -2.52
N HIS A 230 25.39 -4.06 -2.22
CA HIS A 230 25.51 -5.48 -1.87
C HIS A 230 26.05 -6.32 -3.05
N LYS A 231 25.55 -6.09 -4.27
CA LYS A 231 26.06 -6.75 -5.47
C LYS A 231 27.54 -6.47 -5.73
N GLY A 232 27.99 -5.23 -5.54
CA GLY A 232 29.40 -4.86 -5.72
C GLY A 232 30.36 -5.40 -4.65
N LYS A 233 29.85 -5.93 -3.53
CA LYS A 233 30.67 -6.62 -2.50
C LYS A 233 30.81 -8.13 -2.74
N SER A 234 29.99 -8.69 -3.64
CA SER A 234 29.93 -10.14 -3.92
C SER A 234 30.78 -10.53 -5.15
N THR A 235 31.50 -9.57 -5.73
CA THR A 235 32.48 -9.71 -6.81
C THR A 235 33.86 -9.32 -6.29
#